data_AF-A0AAD6LPG9-F1
#
_entry.id   AF-A0AAD6LPG9-F1
#
_cell.length_a   1.000
_cell.length_b   1.000
_cell.length_c   1.000
_cell.angle_alpha   90.00
_cell.angle_beta   90.00
_cell.angle_gamma   90.00
#
_symmetry.space_group_name_H-M   'P 1'
#
loop_
_entity.id
_entity.type
_entity.pdbx_description
1 polymer ?
#
loop_
_entity_poly.entity_id
_entity_poly.type
_entity_poly.pdbx_seq_one_letter_code
_entity_poly.pdbx_strand_id
1 'polypeptide(L)'
;MRNKGTFSKPLLFIQKMSKESLMVHKQGTAVGRSLDPTKFNGYNELTTKLDQILEVNGKLAAPNKDRLIVSINDEGDMILVGDYPWL
;
A
#
# COMPACT_ATOMS: atom_id res chain seq x y z
N MET A 1 -7.33 -3.49 25.56
CA MET A 1 -6.97 -4.57 24.61
C MET A 1 -7.37 -4.10 23.21
N ARG A 2 -6.40 -3.76 22.34
CA ARG A 2 -6.69 -3.45 20.92
C ARG A 2 -6.92 -4.77 20.20
N ASN A 3 -8.09 -4.95 19.62
CA ASN A 3 -8.44 -6.15 18.87
C ASN A 3 -7.57 -6.18 17.61
N LYS A 4 -6.48 -6.96 17.62
CA LYS A 4 -5.62 -7.14 16.45
C LYS A 4 -6.33 -8.10 15.52
N GLY A 5 -7.31 -7.61 14.75
CA GLY A 5 -7.87 -8.36 13.64
C GLY A 5 -6.73 -8.85 12.76
N THR A 6 -6.50 -10.16 12.75
CA THR A 6 -5.51 -10.77 11.87
C THR A 6 -6.08 -10.75 10.47
N PHE A 7 -5.53 -9.90 9.61
CA PHE A 7 -5.82 -9.98 8.18
C PHE A 7 -5.32 -11.33 7.65
N SER A 8 -6.22 -12.14 7.10
CA SER A 8 -5.87 -13.43 6.49
C SER A 8 -5.04 -13.28 5.21
N LYS A 9 -5.01 -12.08 4.63
CA LYS A 9 -4.24 -11.75 3.42
C LYS A 9 -2.95 -11.00 3.78
N PRO A 10 -1.82 -11.29 3.11
CA PRO A 10 -0.60 -10.52 3.29
C PRO A 10 -0.81 -9.04 2.97
N LEU A 11 -0.19 -8.18 3.77
CA LEU A 11 -0.34 -6.73 3.66
C LEU A 11 0.85 -6.05 2.97
N LEU A 12 0.54 -4.99 2.24
CA LEU A 12 1.50 -3.97 1.82
C LEU A 12 1.24 -2.70 2.60
N PHE A 13 2.26 -2.21 3.29
CA PHE A 13 2.19 -1.00 4.08
C PHE A 13 2.68 0.19 3.25
N ILE A 14 1.86 1.22 3.14
CA ILE A 14 2.23 2.53 2.60
C ILE A 14 2.25 3.53 3.74
N GLN A 15 3.38 4.20 3.90
CA GLN A 15 3.54 5.30 4.84
C GLN A 15 3.84 6.58 4.07
N LYS A 16 3.07 7.63 4.32
CA LYS A 16 3.41 8.95 3.76
C LYS A 16 4.57 9.54 4.56
N MET A 17 5.65 9.89 3.86
CA MET A 17 6.84 10.50 4.47
C MET A 17 6.87 12.01 4.23
N SER A 18 6.42 12.44 3.06
CA SER A 18 6.27 13.84 2.67
C SER A 18 5.22 13.97 1.56
N LYS A 19 4.98 15.19 1.04
CA LYS A 19 4.08 15.41 -0.10
C LYS A 19 4.44 14.53 -1.31
N GLU A 20 5.73 14.40 -1.59
CA GLU A 20 6.32 13.76 -2.79
C GLU A 20 6.99 12.41 -2.46
N SER A 21 6.71 11.82 -1.30
CA SER A 21 7.35 10.58 -0.88
C SER A 21 6.40 9.67 -0.11
N LEU A 22 6.21 8.46 -0.63
CA LEU A 22 5.61 7.33 0.04
C LEU A 22 6.67 6.24 0.25
N MET A 23 6.75 5.72 1.46
CA MET A 23 7.56 4.56 1.78
C MET A 23 6.68 3.31 1.78
N VAL A 24 7.13 2.25 1.10
CA VAL A 24 6.37 1.03 0.92
C VAL A 24 7.13 -0.19 1.40
N HIS A 25 6.46 -1.03 2.19
CA HIS A 25 7.03 -2.26 2.72
C HIS A 25 6.05 -3.42 2.56
N LYS A 26 6.59 -4.60 2.30
CA LYS A 26 5.83 -5.85 2.36
C LYS A 26 5.83 -6.37 3.78
N GLN A 27 4.70 -6.92 4.23
CA GLN A 27 4.65 -7.58 5.54
C GLN A 27 5.73 -8.67 5.63
N GLY A 28 6.51 -8.64 6.73
CA GLY A 28 7.61 -9.57 6.96
C GLY A 28 8.92 -9.22 6.28
N THR A 29 9.03 -8.07 5.60
CA THR A 29 10.30 -7.59 5.03
C THR A 29 10.79 -6.33 5.75
N ALA A 30 12.08 -6.28 6.11
CA ALA A 30 12.70 -5.10 6.73
C ALA A 30 13.09 -4.01 5.71
N VAL A 31 13.09 -4.32 4.42
CA VAL A 31 13.49 -3.39 3.35
C VAL A 31 12.27 -2.66 2.81
N GLY A 32 12.35 -1.33 2.81
CA GLY A 32 11.37 -0.43 2.18
C GLY A 32 11.84 0.09 0.84
N ARG A 33 10.87 0.50 0.00
CA ARG A 33 11.12 1.25 -1.23
C ARG A 33 10.39 2.58 -1.19
N SER A 34 11.04 3.65 -1.62
CA SER A 34 10.44 4.98 -1.73
C SER A 34 9.90 5.22 -3.14
N LEU A 35 8.76 5.89 -3.25
CA LEU A 35 8.20 6.34 -4.52
C LEU A 35 7.54 7.71 -4.38
N ASP A 36 7.56 8.47 -5.45
CA ASP A 36 6.89 9.77 -5.53
C ASP A 36 5.48 9.60 -6.08
N PRO A 37 4.43 9.79 -5.25
CA PRO A 37 3.05 9.59 -5.67
C PRO A 37 2.55 10.66 -6.63
N THR A 38 3.21 11.82 -6.70
CA THR A 38 2.78 12.95 -7.55
C THR A 38 2.97 12.65 -9.04
N LYS A 39 3.67 11.57 -9.38
CA LYS A 39 3.91 11.09 -10.74
C LYS A 39 2.77 10.22 -11.29
N PHE A 40 1.70 10.02 -10.53
CA PHE A 40 0.58 9.16 -10.91
C PHE A 40 -0.74 9.94 -10.93
N ASN A 41 -1.63 9.55 -11.84
CA ASN A 41 -2.97 10.15 -12.02
C ASN A 41 -4.07 9.37 -11.29
N GLY A 42 -3.72 8.34 -10.52
CA GLY A 42 -4.71 7.48 -9.89
C GLY A 42 -4.13 6.27 -9.17
N TYR A 43 -4.99 5.62 -8.37
CA TYR A 43 -4.64 4.37 -7.70
C TYR A 43 -4.26 3.25 -8.68
N ASN A 44 -4.77 3.23 -9.92
CA ASN A 44 -4.43 2.21 -10.90
C ASN A 44 -2.95 2.27 -11.32
N GLU A 45 -2.45 3.47 -11.62
CA GLU A 45 -1.05 3.68 -11.98
C GLU A 45 -0.13 3.42 -10.78
N LEU A 46 -0.52 3.92 -9.59
CA LEU A 46 0.20 3.62 -8.35
C LEU A 46 0.25 2.10 -8.10
N THR A 47 -0.88 1.41 -8.17
CA THR A 47 -0.98 -0.04 -7.95
C THR A 47 -0.09 -0.81 -8.93
N THR A 48 -0.08 -0.42 -10.20
CA THR A 48 0.79 -1.02 -11.23
C THR A 48 2.26 -0.82 -10.89
N LYS A 49 2.63 0.40 -10.45
CA LYS A 49 4.02 0.67 -10.07
C LYS A 49 4.44 -0.11 -8.82
N LEU A 50 3.57 -0.19 -7.82
CA LEU A 50 3.79 -0.99 -6.62
C LEU A 50 4.00 -2.46 -6.97
N ASP A 51 3.22 -2.97 -7.92
CA ASP A 51 3.29 -4.36 -8.35
C ASP A 51 4.66 -4.71 -8.94
N GLN A 52 5.19 -3.79 -9.76
CA GLN A 52 6.53 -3.88 -10.34
C GLN A 52 7.63 -3.78 -9.29
N ILE A 53 7.63 -2.72 -8.47
CA ILE A 53 8.75 -2.47 -7.55
C ILE A 53 8.77 -3.46 -6.39
N LEU A 54 7.65 -4.10 -6.07
CA LEU A 54 7.58 -5.13 -5.01
C LEU A 54 7.70 -6.56 -5.55
N GLU A 55 7.87 -6.72 -6.86
CA GLU A 55 8.03 -8.02 -7.53
C GLU A 55 6.90 -8.99 -7.16
N VAL A 56 5.67 -8.50 -7.22
CA VAL A 56 4.46 -9.25 -6.83
C VAL A 56 3.68 -9.80 -8.03
N ASN A 57 4.26 -9.74 -9.23
CA ASN A 57 3.86 -10.54 -10.41
C ASN A 57 2.38 -10.41 -10.84
N GLY A 58 1.85 -9.19 -10.90
CA GLY A 58 0.50 -8.86 -11.37
C GLY A 58 -0.60 -9.03 -10.32
N LYS A 59 -0.26 -9.44 -9.11
CA LYS A 59 -1.23 -9.86 -8.10
C LYS A 59 -1.91 -8.71 -7.36
N LEU A 60 -1.36 -7.49 -7.42
CA LEU A 60 -2.00 -6.30 -6.86
C LEU A 60 -3.07 -5.70 -7.77
N ALA A 61 -2.90 -5.83 -9.08
CA ALA A 61 -3.85 -5.32 -10.07
C ALA A 61 -4.96 -6.34 -10.43
N ALA A 62 -4.82 -7.60 -9.98
CA ALA A 62 -5.79 -8.66 -10.25
C ALA A 62 -7.17 -8.35 -9.65
N PRO A 63 -8.28 -8.72 -10.32
CA PRO A 63 -9.64 -8.57 -9.77
C PRO A 63 -9.81 -9.23 -8.39
N ASN A 64 -9.17 -10.38 -8.21
CA ASN A 64 -9.08 -11.08 -6.93
C ASN A 64 -7.71 -10.83 -6.29
N LYS A 65 -7.51 -9.59 -5.78
CA LYS A 65 -6.25 -9.21 -5.13
C LYS A 65 -5.93 -10.19 -4.00
N ASP A 66 -4.76 -10.82 -4.07
CA ASP A 66 -4.27 -11.75 -3.04
C ASP A 66 -3.66 -11.02 -1.84
N ARG A 67 -3.56 -9.69 -1.94
CA ARG A 67 -2.97 -8.77 -0.96
C ARG A 67 -3.78 -7.50 -0.83
N LEU A 68 -3.68 -6.89 0.34
CA LEU A 68 -4.29 -5.59 0.62
C LEU A 68 -3.20 -4.52 0.73
N ILE A 69 -3.48 -3.34 0.22
CA ILE A 69 -2.65 -2.15 0.40
C ILE A 69 -3.26 -1.37 1.56
N VAL A 70 -2.48 -1.15 2.62
CA VAL A 70 -2.93 -0.47 3.83
C VAL A 70 -2.00 0.70 4.15
N SER A 71 -2.57 1.76 4.72
CA SER A 71 -1.82 2.87 5.31
C SER A 71 -2.15 2.99 6.79
N ILE A 72 -1.29 3.68 7.54
CA ILE A 72 -1.54 4.03 8.93
C ILE A 72 -1.97 5.49 8.96
N ASN A 73 -3.18 5.77 9.44
CA ASN A 73 -3.64 7.14 9.61
C ASN A 73 -2.97 7.81 10.83
N ASP A 74 -3.23 9.10 11.04
CA ASP A 74 -2.66 9.86 12.16
C ASP A 74 -3.09 9.32 13.55
N GLU A 75 -4.17 8.54 13.60
CA GLU A 75 -4.68 7.87 14.81
C GLU A 75 -3.99 6.53 15.08
N GLY A 76 -3.15 6.06 14.15
CA GLY A 76 -2.44 4.78 14.25
C GLY A 76 -3.24 3.57 13.75
N ASP A 77 -4.39 3.80 13.11
CA ASP A 77 -5.25 2.75 12.57
C ASP A 77 -4.87 2.37 11.13
N MET A 78 -5.00 1.08 10.82
CA MET A 78 -4.79 0.55 9.48
C MET A 78 -6.02 0.84 8.61
N ILE A 79 -5.82 1.65 7.58
CA ILE A 79 -6.83 2.01 6.59
C ILE A 79 -6.51 1.40 5.22
N LEU A 80 -7.52 0.96 4.49
CA LEU A 80 -7.36 0.45 3.13
C LEU A 80 -7.12 1.60 2.16
N VAL A 81 -6.12 1.43 1.29
CA VAL A 81 -5.82 2.38 0.22
C VAL A 81 -6.72 2.10 -0.98
N GLY A 82 -7.41 3.13 -1.46
CA GLY A 82 -8.32 3.06 -2.61
C GLY A 82 -9.81 3.11 -2.27
N ASP A 83 -10.18 3.09 -0.99
CA ASP A 83 -11.57 3.29 -0.54
C ASP A 83 -12.00 4.77 -0.59
N TYR A 84 -11.04 5.68 -0.70
CA TYR A 84 -11.25 7.12 -0.84
C TYR A 84 -10.88 7.58 -2.25
N PRO A 85 -11.42 8.70 -2.75
CA PRO A 85 -11.04 9.27 -4.04
C PRO A 85 -9.54 9.55 -4.13
N TRP A 86 -8.97 9.38 -5.33
CA TRP A 86 -7.63 9.88 -5.62
C TRP A 86 -7.69 11.41 -5.59
N LEU A 87 -6.79 12.04 -4.83
CA LEU A 87 -6.68 13.49 -4.69
C LEU A 87 -6.22 14.15 -5.99
#